data_AF-A0A8X6SC58-F1
#
_entry.id   AF-A0A8X6SC58-F1
#
_cell.length_a   1.000
_cell.length_b   1.000
_cell.length_c   1.000
_cell.angle_alpha   90.00
_cell.angle_beta   90.00
_cell.angle_gamma   90.00
#
_symmetry.space_group_name_H-M   'P 1'
#
loop_
_entity.id
_entity.type
_entity.pdbx_description
1 polymer ?
#
loop_
_entity_poly.entity_id
_entity_poly.type
_entity_poly.pdbx_seq_one_letter_code
_entity_poly.pdbx_strand_id
1 'polypeptide(L)'
;MLRITETVRSQMKIINEKFPKIRSRTTGEFIKLYTDNLEQFHELLTFAEKTKFQFYEIKPKNERPIKVVLKGLPCNFKVEEIQADLEELGFTPEK
;
A
#
# COMPACT_ATOMS: atom_id res chain seq x y z
N MET A 1 -6.92 -4.94 1.04
CA MET A 1 -8.02 -5.08 2.02
C MET A 1 -9.33 -5.19 1.26
N LEU A 2 -10.16 -6.18 1.55
CA LEU A 2 -11.48 -6.33 0.93
C LEU A 2 -12.56 -5.74 1.84
N ARG A 3 -13.56 -5.07 1.27
CA ARG A 3 -14.72 -4.60 2.03
C ARG A 3 -15.69 -5.76 2.26
N ILE A 4 -16.18 -5.91 3.49
CA ILE A 4 -17.21 -6.91 3.82
C ILE A 4 -18.52 -6.44 3.21
N THR A 5 -18.96 -7.18 2.21
CA THR A 5 -20.28 -7.05 1.55
C THR A 5 -20.97 -8.41 1.58
N GLU A 6 -22.23 -8.49 1.12
CA GLU A 6 -22.96 -9.75 1.02
C GLU A 6 -22.24 -10.81 0.16
N THR A 7 -21.41 -10.36 -0.79
CA THR A 7 -20.67 -11.24 -1.71
C THR A 7 -19.27 -11.61 -1.23
N VAL A 8 -18.81 -11.12 -0.06
CA VAL A 8 -17.41 -11.30 0.39
C VAL A 8 -17.05 -12.77 0.62
N ARG A 9 -18.00 -13.62 1.03
CA ARG A 9 -17.77 -15.06 1.22
C ARG A 9 -17.39 -15.73 -0.10
N SER A 10 -18.10 -15.39 -1.17
CA SER A 10 -17.82 -15.91 -2.51
C SER A 10 -16.47 -15.40 -3.03
N GLN A 11 -16.18 -14.12 -2.81
CA GLN A 11 -14.88 -13.53 -3.17
C GLN A 11 -13.73 -14.22 -2.43
N MET A 12 -13.88 -14.50 -1.13
CA MET A 12 -12.86 -15.22 -0.38
C MET A 12 -12.71 -16.68 -0.80
N LYS A 13 -13.78 -17.35 -1.21
CA LYS A 13 -13.68 -18.70 -1.75
C LYS A 13 -12.81 -18.73 -3.01
N ILE A 14 -13.05 -17.80 -3.93
CA ILE A 14 -12.29 -17.66 -5.17
C ILE A 14 -10.81 -17.32 -4.88
N ILE A 15 -10.57 -16.42 -3.92
CA ILE A 15 -9.20 -16.04 -3.54
C ILE A 15 -8.47 -17.23 -2.90
N ASN A 16 -9.13 -18.01 -2.04
CA ASN A 16 -8.51 -19.18 -1.41
C ASN A 16 -8.23 -20.31 -2.40
N GLU A 17 -9.08 -20.49 -3.43
CA GLU A 17 -8.83 -21.46 -4.52
C GLU A 17 -7.58 -21.10 -5.32
N LYS A 18 -7.38 -19.81 -5.60
CA LYS A 18 -6.23 -19.34 -6.37
C LYS A 18 -4.96 -19.15 -5.52
N PHE A 19 -5.12 -18.79 -4.25
CA PHE A 19 -4.04 -18.44 -3.34
C PHE A 19 -4.21 -19.16 -1.98
N PRO A 20 -3.84 -20.43 -1.87
CA PRO A 20 -4.13 -21.26 -0.70
C PRO A 20 -3.34 -20.89 0.57
N LYS A 21 -2.29 -20.06 0.47
CA LYS A 21 -1.41 -19.68 1.60
C LYS A 21 -1.57 -18.23 2.07
N ILE A 22 -2.60 -17.51 1.64
CA ILE A 22 -2.80 -16.12 2.09
C ILE A 22 -3.33 -16.09 3.52
N ARG A 23 -2.64 -15.34 4.39
CA ARG A 23 -3.13 -15.08 5.74
C ARG A 23 -4.21 -14.00 5.67
N SER A 24 -5.39 -14.28 6.23
CA SER A 24 -6.50 -13.33 6.27
C SER A 24 -6.90 -12.99 7.70
N ARG A 25 -7.24 -11.72 7.95
CA ARG A 25 -7.75 -11.25 9.24
C ARG A 25 -8.90 -10.28 9.03
N THR A 26 -10.04 -10.58 9.62
CA THR A 26 -11.19 -9.65 9.67
C THR A 26 -10.89 -8.51 10.64
N THR A 27 -11.13 -7.27 10.21
CA THR A 27 -10.95 -6.05 11.01
C THR A 27 -12.08 -5.08 10.68
N GLY A 28 -13.08 -5.01 11.57
CA GLY A 28 -14.27 -4.17 11.37
C GLY A 28 -15.01 -4.56 10.09
N GLU A 29 -15.25 -3.59 9.22
CA GLU A 29 -15.90 -3.75 7.92
C GLU A 29 -14.99 -4.29 6.81
N PHE A 30 -13.74 -4.66 7.12
CA PHE A 30 -12.74 -5.07 6.13
C PHE A 30 -12.11 -6.42 6.46
N ILE A 31 -11.65 -7.11 5.42
CA ILE A 31 -10.78 -8.28 5.53
C ILE A 31 -9.39 -7.86 5.04
N LYS A 32 -8.41 -7.93 5.94
CA LYS A 32 -7.00 -7.74 5.61
C LYS A 32 -6.46 -9.05 5.07
N LEU A 33 -5.85 -8.98 3.90
CA LEU A 33 -5.10 -10.08 3.28
C LEU A 33 -3.62 -9.74 3.41
N TYR A 34 -2.85 -10.71 3.88
CA TYR A 34 -1.42 -10.61 4.04
C TYR A 34 -0.76 -11.60 3.08
N THR A 35 0.07 -11.08 2.20
CA THR A 35 0.95 -11.86 1.33
C THR A 35 2.35 -11.87 1.94
N ASP A 36 3.06 -12.98 1.77
CA ASP A 36 4.44 -13.09 2.27
C ASP A 36 5.43 -12.49 1.26
N ASN A 37 5.08 -12.52 -0.04
CA ASN A 37 5.92 -12.07 -1.15
C ASN A 37 5.31 -10.86 -1.88
N LEU A 38 6.17 -10.03 -2.49
CA LEU A 38 5.76 -8.89 -3.34
C LEU A 38 5.11 -9.37 -4.65
N GLU A 39 5.65 -10.42 -5.28
CA GLU A 39 5.04 -10.98 -6.50
C GLU A 39 3.60 -11.43 -6.27
N GLN A 40 3.35 -12.13 -5.16
CA GLN A 40 2.00 -12.55 -4.76
C GLN A 40 1.09 -11.35 -4.48
N PHE A 41 1.63 -10.24 -3.98
CA PHE A 41 0.87 -9.01 -3.77
C PHE A 41 0.39 -8.43 -5.11
N HIS A 42 1.26 -8.30 -6.10
CA HIS A 42 0.90 -7.79 -7.43
C HIS A 42 -0.06 -8.72 -8.17
N GLU A 43 0.12 -10.04 -8.07
CA GLU A 43 -0.80 -11.02 -8.64
C GLU A 43 -2.19 -10.94 -8.01
N LEU A 44 -2.25 -10.82 -6.68
CA LEU A 44 -3.51 -10.65 -5.95
C LEU A 44 -4.19 -9.33 -6.33
N LEU A 45 -3.43 -8.26 -6.52
CA LEU A 45 -3.94 -6.95 -6.93
C LEU A 45 -4.55 -7.03 -8.33
N THR A 46 -3.79 -7.54 -9.29
CA THR A 46 -4.23 -7.76 -10.68
C THR A 46 -5.46 -8.65 -10.73
N PHE A 47 -5.50 -9.68 -9.88
CA PHE A 47 -6.65 -10.56 -9.77
C PHE A 47 -7.88 -9.82 -9.22
N ALA A 48 -7.73 -9.07 -8.14
CA ALA A 48 -8.83 -8.31 -7.53
C ALA A 48 -9.38 -7.24 -8.50
N GLU A 49 -8.52 -6.60 -9.31
CA GLU A 49 -8.92 -5.66 -10.36
C GLU A 49 -9.72 -6.34 -11.47
N LYS A 50 -9.21 -7.45 -12.01
CA LYS A 50 -9.91 -8.23 -13.07
C LYS A 50 -11.28 -8.70 -12.63
N THR A 51 -11.40 -9.08 -11.36
CA THR A 51 -12.65 -9.58 -10.79
C THR A 51 -13.57 -8.45 -10.28
N LYS A 52 -13.16 -7.18 -10.44
CA LYS A 52 -13.87 -5.97 -10.02
C LYS A 52 -14.31 -5.98 -8.55
N PHE A 53 -13.43 -6.47 -7.67
CA PHE A 53 -13.71 -6.46 -6.23
C PHE A 53 -13.61 -5.04 -5.67
N GLN A 54 -14.42 -4.73 -4.65
CA GLN A 54 -14.23 -3.50 -3.88
C GLN A 54 -13.12 -3.73 -2.86
N PHE A 55 -11.93 -3.23 -3.18
CA PHE A 55 -10.75 -3.37 -2.32
C PHE A 55 -10.01 -2.05 -2.16
N TYR A 56 -9.21 -2.00 -1.10
CA TYR A 56 -8.24 -0.93 -0.85
C TYR A 56 -6.83 -1.53 -0.83
N GLU A 57 -5.91 -0.91 -1.56
CA GLU A 57 -4.51 -1.30 -1.59
C GLU A 57 -3.76 -0.67 -0.41
N ILE A 58 -3.04 -1.50 0.34
CA ILE A 58 -2.03 -1.01 1.27
C ILE A 58 -0.67 -1.29 0.61
N LYS A 59 -0.03 -0.24 0.09
CA LYS A 59 1.30 -0.37 -0.53
C LYS A 59 2.28 -1.06 0.44
N PRO A 60 3.11 -2.00 -0.03
CA PRO A 60 4.15 -2.63 0.79
C PRO A 60 5.14 -1.56 1.29
N LYS A 61 5.80 -1.83 2.42
CA LYS A 61 6.69 -0.83 3.07
C LYS A 61 7.79 -0.31 2.14
N ASN A 62 8.30 -1.16 1.25
CA ASN A 62 9.38 -0.82 0.33
C ASN A 62 8.96 0.16 -0.78
N GLU A 63 7.66 0.25 -1.09
CA GLU A 63 7.13 1.14 -2.14
C GLU A 63 6.51 2.42 -1.55
N ARG A 64 6.49 2.56 -0.23
CA ARG A 64 5.96 3.76 0.40
C ARG A 64 7.02 4.87 0.33
N PRO A 65 6.62 6.11 -0.01
CA PRO A 65 7.53 7.24 0.07
C PRO A 65 8.04 7.39 1.52
N ILE A 66 9.32 7.70 1.64
CA ILE A 66 9.95 7.93 2.94
C ILE A 66 9.59 9.35 3.37
N LYS A 67 8.88 9.47 4.50
CA LYS A 67 8.59 10.77 5.11
C LYS A 67 9.65 11.11 6.15
N VAL A 68 10.42 12.17 5.89
CA VAL A 68 11.42 12.72 6.82
C VAL A 68 10.91 14.04 7.39
N VAL A 69 11.14 14.28 8.68
CA VAL A 69 10.81 15.56 9.33
C VAL A 69 12.11 16.18 9.83
N LEU A 70 12.50 17.30 9.21
CA LEU A 70 13.64 18.10 9.66
C LEU A 70 13.19 19.00 10.81
N LYS A 71 13.87 18.91 11.96
CA LYS A 71 13.59 19.70 13.16
C LYS A 71 14.77 20.62 13.45
N GLY A 72 14.50 21.79 14.04
CA GLY A 72 15.53 22.76 14.42
C GLY A 72 15.98 23.70 13.31
N LEU A 73 15.25 23.75 12.18
CA LEU A 73 15.46 24.74 11.14
C LEU A 73 14.98 26.13 11.60
N PRO A 74 15.75 27.20 11.34
CA PRO A 74 15.28 28.57 11.54
C PRO A 74 14.02 28.83 10.70
N CYS A 75 13.08 29.65 11.21
CA CYS A 75 11.85 29.99 10.47
C CYS A 75 12.10 30.68 9.12
N ASN A 76 13.28 31.29 8.95
CA ASN A 76 13.64 32.02 7.74
C ASN A 76 14.32 31.12 6.69
N PHE A 77 14.51 29.84 6.98
CA PHE A 77 15.15 28.91 6.04
C PHE A 77 14.21 28.66 4.85
N LYS A 78 14.72 28.81 3.63
CA LYS A 78 13.92 28.64 2.43
C LYS A 78 13.72 27.18 2.12
N VAL A 79 12.47 26.81 1.86
CA VAL A 79 12.12 25.43 1.47
C VAL A 79 12.75 25.07 0.12
N GLU A 80 12.91 26.06 -0.77
CA GLU A 80 13.54 25.83 -2.08
C GLU A 80 15.01 25.40 -1.97
N GLU A 81 15.76 25.94 -1.01
CA GLU A 81 17.17 25.57 -0.79
C GLU A 81 17.27 24.11 -0.30
N ILE A 82 16.40 23.69 0.61
CA ILE A 82 16.35 22.29 1.08
C ILE A 82 15.95 21.34 -0.06
N GLN A 83 15.03 21.75 -0.93
CA GLN A 83 14.63 20.95 -2.08
C GLN A 83 15.78 20.78 -3.07
N ALA A 84 16.50 21.86 -3.38
CA ALA A 84 17.67 21.81 -4.26
C ALA A 84 18.77 20.91 -3.69
N ASP A 85 19.08 21.03 -2.39
CA ASP A 85 20.07 20.19 -1.72
C ASP A 85 19.67 18.70 -1.77
N LEU A 86 18.38 18.39 -1.57
CA LEU A 86 17.87 17.02 -1.65
C LEU A 86 17.94 16.47 -3.08
N GLU A 87 17.65 17.29 -4.09
CA GLU A 87 17.79 16.93 -5.50
C GLU A 87 19.25 16.68 -5.87
N GLU A 88 20.19 17.49 -5.38
CA GLU A 88 21.63 17.31 -5.60
C GLU A 88 22.16 16.01 -4.96
N LEU A 89 21.58 15.61 -3.82
CA LEU A 89 21.83 14.31 -3.18
C LEU A 89 21.14 13.12 -3.88
N GLY A 90 20.39 13.37 -4.96
CA GLY A 90 19.72 12.34 -5.76
C GLY A 90 18.36 11.90 -5.24
N PHE A 91 17.75 12.64 -4.30
CA PHE A 91 16.39 12.40 -3.85
C PHE A 91 15.38 13.16 -4.72
N THR A 92 14.19 12.58 -4.91
CA THR A 92 13.06 13.24 -5.58
C THR A 92 12.02 13.63 -4.54
N PRO A 93 12.07 14.86 -3.98
CA PRO A 93 11.06 15.32 -3.02
C PRO A 93 9.70 15.44 -3.72
N GLU A 94 8.67 14.81 -3.16
CA GLU A 94 7.28 15.05 -3.60
C GLU A 94 6.86 16.48 -3.18
N LYS A 95 6.14 17.17 -4.08
CA LYS A 95 5.64 18.54 -3.89
C LYS A 95 4.52 18.65 -2.86
#